data_AF-A0ABC8T183-F1
#
_entry.id   AF-A0ABC8T183-F1
#
_cell.length_a   1.000
_cell.length_b   1.000
_cell.length_c   1.000
_cell.angle_alpha   90.00
_cell.angle_beta   90.00
_cell.angle_gamma   90.00
#
_symmetry.space_group_name_H-M   'P 1'
#
loop_
_entity.id
_entity.type
_entity.pdbx_description
1 polymer ?
#
loop_
_entity_poly.entity_id
_entity_poly.type
_entity_poly.pdbx_seq_one_letter_code
_entity_poly.pdbx_strand_id
1 'polypeptide(L)'
;MSDSESPVILPKHVAFKGANGKYLSAQWIEGYRYLKFVSDDIGDETVGNEIFPVGDGTIRIRSNIFGKFWRRSPNWIWADSDDTSCNDYDTLFRPIKVNDRVIALCNLGNDHFCVSLTTEGKVDCLNAAKSTITNMARLEVDEVVLSREITNIRYRTGEAKIYNEGFVMLNNFTATNKGREPNTIEKDIEFTQKRSTTWKSSVSLKAGISTTFKASVPLVADGEIQFSVVGTMTHEWGDTVEFEYKDVYKHTAPVPPRTTVKLSLLATLGCCDVPFSYKVVMSVVYVTIYFQYR
;
A
#
# COMPACT_ATOMS: atom_id res chain seq x y z
N MET A 1 -22.43 23.95 13.90
CA MET A 1 -21.16 23.21 13.76
C MET A 1 -21.36 22.29 12.57
N SER A 2 -20.94 22.72 11.39
CA SER A 2 -21.03 21.89 10.18
C SER A 2 -19.89 20.88 10.24
N ASP A 3 -20.21 19.60 10.35
CA ASP A 3 -19.25 18.55 9.99
C ASP A 3 -18.82 18.82 8.54
N SER A 4 -17.58 19.26 8.36
CA SER A 4 -16.97 19.26 7.04
C SER A 4 -16.80 17.78 6.67
N GLU A 5 -17.68 17.24 5.84
CA GLU A 5 -17.46 15.93 5.25
C GLU A 5 -16.11 15.96 4.52
N SER A 6 -15.14 15.19 5.04
CA SER A 6 -13.84 15.05 4.40
C SER A 6 -14.03 14.56 2.96
N PRO A 7 -13.32 15.14 1.97
CA PRO A 7 -13.45 14.72 0.58
C PRO A 7 -13.14 13.24 0.41
N VAL A 8 -13.92 12.55 -0.43
CA VAL A 8 -13.72 11.12 -0.71
C VAL A 8 -12.44 10.94 -1.51
N ILE A 9 -11.45 10.27 -0.93
CA ILE A 9 -10.19 9.93 -1.60
C ILE A 9 -10.31 8.51 -2.14
N LEU A 10 -10.34 8.37 -3.46
CA LEU A 10 -10.36 7.06 -4.14
C LEU A 10 -8.93 6.59 -4.45
N PRO A 11 -8.68 5.27 -4.48
CA PRO A 11 -7.45 4.73 -5.05
C PRO A 11 -7.25 5.21 -6.48
N LYS A 12 -5.98 5.28 -6.91
CA LYS A 12 -5.65 5.76 -8.25
C LYS A 12 -6.16 4.84 -9.36
N HIS A 13 -6.07 3.53 -9.17
CA HIS A 13 -6.52 2.52 -10.14
C HIS A 13 -7.67 1.73 -9.55
N VAL A 14 -8.86 1.81 -10.16
CA VAL A 14 -10.09 1.23 -9.62
C VAL A 14 -10.92 0.48 -10.65
N ALA A 15 -11.70 -0.47 -10.15
CA ALA A 15 -12.81 -1.11 -10.83
C ALA A 15 -14.08 -0.82 -10.03
N PHE A 16 -15.19 -0.59 -10.72
CA PHE A 16 -16.48 -0.31 -10.10
C PHE A 16 -17.39 -1.51 -10.25
N LYS A 17 -17.98 -1.98 -9.16
CA LYS A 17 -18.98 -3.05 -9.17
C LYS A 17 -20.37 -2.49 -8.87
N GLY A 18 -21.33 -2.83 -9.73
CA GLY A 18 -22.71 -2.37 -9.62
C GLY A 18 -23.55 -3.26 -8.69
N ALA A 19 -24.79 -2.83 -8.44
CA ALA A 19 -25.75 -3.56 -7.62
C ALA A 19 -26.12 -4.95 -8.18
N ASN A 20 -25.87 -5.21 -9.47
CA ASN A 20 -26.06 -6.52 -10.10
C ASN A 20 -24.88 -7.49 -9.82
N GLY A 21 -23.91 -7.09 -9.00
CA GLY A 21 -22.74 -7.90 -8.64
C GLY A 21 -21.64 -7.92 -9.70
N LYS A 22 -21.84 -7.25 -10.83
CA LYS A 22 -20.92 -7.25 -11.97
C LYS A 22 -20.07 -5.98 -12.01
N TYR A 23 -18.83 -6.11 -12.46
CA TYR A 23 -17.94 -4.98 -12.73
C TYR A 23 -18.37 -4.23 -13.99
N LEU A 24 -18.18 -2.91 -13.92
CA LEU A 24 -18.38 -1.98 -15.00
C LEU A 24 -17.25 -2.12 -16.02
N SER A 25 -17.59 -2.65 -17.18
CA SER A 25 -16.69 -2.95 -18.28
C SER A 25 -16.91 -1.97 -19.44
N ALA A 26 -15.81 -1.51 -20.04
CA ALA A 26 -15.83 -0.70 -21.26
C ALA A 26 -16.23 -1.55 -22.48
N GLN A 27 -17.25 -1.11 -23.21
CA GLN A 27 -17.88 -1.88 -24.29
C GLN A 27 -18.13 -1.01 -25.53
N TRP A 28 -17.96 -1.62 -26.71
CA TRP A 28 -18.42 -1.02 -27.97
C TRP A 28 -19.88 -1.42 -28.20
N ILE A 29 -20.80 -0.45 -28.09
CA ILE A 29 -22.24 -0.68 -28.32
C ILE A 29 -22.71 0.38 -29.33
N GLU A 30 -23.26 -0.09 -30.46
CA GLU A 30 -23.80 0.77 -31.52
C GLU A 30 -22.83 1.87 -32.01
N GLY A 31 -21.53 1.57 -32.05
CA GLY A 31 -20.51 2.52 -32.49
C GLY A 31 -20.04 3.52 -31.43
N TYR A 32 -20.49 3.39 -30.19
CA TYR A 32 -20.06 4.24 -29.07
C TYR A 32 -19.40 3.43 -27.95
N ARG A 33 -18.57 4.10 -27.15
CA ARG A 33 -17.75 3.52 -26.06
C ARG A 33 -18.50 3.55 -24.73
N TYR A 34 -19.53 2.71 -24.61
CA TYR A 34 -20.34 2.61 -23.40
C TYR A 34 -19.59 1.94 -22.24
N LEU A 35 -20.14 2.12 -21.04
CA LEU A 35 -19.72 1.42 -19.83
C LEU A 35 -20.88 0.56 -19.34
N LYS A 36 -20.68 -0.75 -19.21
CA LYS A 36 -21.74 -1.73 -18.90
C LYS A 36 -21.36 -2.63 -17.74
N PHE A 37 -22.27 -2.85 -16.80
CA PHE A 37 -22.07 -3.78 -15.68
C PHE A 37 -22.27 -5.22 -16.15
N VAL A 38 -21.23 -5.82 -16.75
CA VAL A 38 -21.32 -7.15 -17.39
C VAL A 38 -20.30 -8.16 -16.87
N SER A 39 -19.11 -7.71 -16.45
CA SER A 39 -17.99 -8.61 -16.14
C SER A 39 -18.09 -9.17 -14.72
N ASP A 40 -17.79 -10.45 -14.54
CA ASP A 40 -17.71 -11.09 -13.22
C ASP A 40 -16.27 -11.15 -12.69
N ASP A 41 -15.29 -10.72 -13.50
CA ASP A 41 -13.86 -10.83 -13.20
C ASP A 41 -13.22 -9.45 -13.06
N ILE A 42 -12.53 -9.21 -11.95
CA ILE A 42 -11.75 -7.97 -11.74
C ILE A 42 -10.47 -7.94 -12.58
N GLY A 43 -10.01 -9.11 -13.05
CA GLY A 43 -8.88 -9.26 -13.96
C GLY A 43 -9.21 -8.95 -15.43
N ASP A 44 -10.48 -8.68 -15.75
CA ASP A 44 -10.90 -8.28 -17.10
C ASP A 44 -10.28 -6.93 -17.48
N GLU A 45 -9.58 -6.89 -18.61
CA GLU A 45 -8.87 -5.69 -19.08
C GLU A 45 -9.79 -4.47 -19.30
N THR A 46 -11.09 -4.71 -19.47
CA THR A 46 -12.09 -3.67 -19.76
C THR A 46 -12.65 -2.99 -18.51
N VAL A 47 -12.40 -3.51 -17.29
CA VAL A 47 -13.01 -2.96 -16.06
C VAL A 47 -12.15 -1.91 -15.36
N GLY A 48 -10.87 -1.84 -15.71
CA GLY A 48 -9.92 -0.93 -15.08
C GLY A 48 -10.12 0.54 -15.46
N ASN A 49 -10.01 1.42 -14.47
CA ASN A 49 -10.06 2.86 -14.63
C ASN A 49 -8.99 3.56 -13.79
N GLU A 50 -8.59 4.76 -14.21
CA GLU A 50 -7.67 5.63 -13.49
C GLU A 50 -8.37 6.92 -13.02
N ILE A 51 -8.17 7.26 -11.74
CA ILE A 51 -8.76 8.43 -11.08
C ILE A 51 -7.79 9.62 -11.15
N PHE A 52 -8.30 10.76 -11.60
CA PHE A 52 -7.60 12.03 -11.69
C PHE A 52 -8.32 13.08 -10.83
N PRO A 53 -7.82 13.38 -9.62
CA PRO A 53 -8.38 14.44 -8.78
C PRO A 53 -8.17 15.83 -9.40
N VAL A 54 -9.18 16.71 -9.29
CA VAL A 54 -9.12 18.09 -9.82
C VAL A 54 -8.83 19.13 -8.71
N GLY A 55 -9.00 18.75 -7.44
CA GLY A 55 -8.53 19.53 -6.27
C GLY A 55 -9.64 20.02 -5.32
N ASP A 56 -10.88 20.11 -5.78
CA ASP A 56 -12.08 20.53 -5.03
C ASP A 56 -12.93 19.34 -4.53
N GLY A 57 -12.36 18.14 -4.54
CA GLY A 57 -13.07 16.89 -4.29
C GLY A 57 -13.76 16.30 -5.52
N THR A 58 -13.72 16.97 -6.68
CA THR A 58 -14.14 16.37 -7.95
C THR A 58 -13.01 15.56 -8.60
N ILE A 59 -13.41 14.63 -9.45
CA ILE A 59 -12.53 13.71 -10.15
C ILE A 59 -12.89 13.62 -11.63
N ARG A 60 -11.90 13.26 -12.44
CA ARG A 60 -12.09 12.71 -13.78
C ARG A 60 -11.71 11.23 -13.75
N ILE A 61 -12.41 10.44 -14.54
CA ILE A 61 -12.22 8.98 -14.60
C ILE A 61 -11.81 8.62 -16.03
N ARG A 62 -10.66 7.97 -16.18
CA ARG A 62 -10.16 7.53 -17.49
C ARG A 62 -10.32 6.03 -17.60
N SER A 63 -10.93 5.55 -18.69
CA SER A 63 -10.96 4.13 -19.01
C SER A 63 -9.57 3.67 -19.42
N ASN A 64 -9.08 2.58 -18.82
CA ASN A 64 -7.78 2.02 -19.13
C ASN A 64 -7.71 1.52 -20.58
N ILE A 65 -8.71 0.74 -21.00
CA ILE A 65 -8.71 0.09 -22.32
C ILE A 65 -8.90 1.09 -23.47
N PHE A 66 -9.70 2.15 -23.27
CA PHE A 66 -9.89 3.17 -24.30
C PHE A 66 -8.86 4.30 -24.24
N GLY A 67 -8.23 4.52 -23.08
CA GLY A 67 -7.31 5.65 -22.85
C GLY A 67 -8.01 7.02 -22.87
N LYS A 68 -9.34 7.06 -22.75
CA LYS A 68 -10.18 8.27 -22.84
C LYS A 68 -10.94 8.52 -21.54
N PHE A 69 -11.25 9.79 -21.27
CA PHE A 69 -12.04 10.18 -20.11
C PHE A 69 -13.52 9.83 -20.29
N TRP A 70 -14.14 9.46 -19.18
CA TRP A 70 -15.58 9.33 -19.05
C TRP A 70 -16.23 10.70 -19.28
N ARG A 71 -17.32 10.70 -20.04
CA ARG A 71 -18.10 11.87 -20.41
C ARG A 71 -19.57 11.52 -20.50
N ARG A 72 -20.42 12.39 -19.98
CA ARG A 72 -21.87 12.29 -20.10
C ARG A 72 -22.34 12.74 -21.50
N SER A 73 -23.20 11.95 -22.17
CA SER A 73 -23.76 12.27 -23.49
C SER A 73 -24.97 11.40 -23.89
N PRO A 74 -26.18 11.97 -24.08
CA PRO A 74 -26.64 13.11 -23.32
C PRO A 74 -26.64 12.77 -21.83
N ASN A 75 -27.17 11.61 -21.41
CA ASN A 75 -27.11 11.12 -20.03
C ASN A 75 -26.34 9.79 -19.88
N TRP A 76 -26.07 9.09 -20.98
CA TRP A 76 -25.19 7.92 -20.96
C TRP A 76 -23.75 8.34 -20.64
N ILE A 77 -23.01 7.50 -19.93
CA ILE A 77 -21.58 7.75 -19.72
C ILE A 77 -20.79 6.96 -20.75
N TRP A 78 -20.04 7.69 -21.58
CA TRP A 78 -19.12 7.13 -22.57
C TRP A 78 -17.69 7.42 -22.18
N ALA A 79 -16.77 6.52 -22.51
CA ALA A 79 -15.35 6.73 -22.35
C ALA A 79 -14.72 7.16 -23.69
N ASP A 80 -15.00 8.41 -24.08
CA ASP A 80 -14.66 8.94 -25.41
C ASP A 80 -13.99 10.32 -25.40
N SER A 81 -13.86 10.97 -24.24
CA SER A 81 -13.37 12.35 -24.18
C SER A 81 -11.84 12.45 -24.20
N ASP A 82 -11.38 13.38 -25.04
CA ASP A 82 -10.00 13.86 -25.13
C ASP A 82 -9.78 15.19 -24.42
N ASP A 83 -10.77 15.68 -23.66
CA ASP A 83 -10.64 16.95 -22.96
C ASP A 83 -9.45 16.92 -22.00
N THR A 84 -8.60 17.95 -22.07
CA THR A 84 -7.45 18.15 -21.20
C THR A 84 -7.62 19.37 -20.31
N SER A 85 -8.67 20.17 -20.53
CA SER A 85 -8.89 21.45 -19.87
C SER A 85 -9.55 21.35 -18.50
N CYS A 86 -10.22 20.22 -18.21
CA CYS A 86 -11.05 20.04 -17.02
C CYS A 86 -12.19 21.06 -16.90
N ASN A 87 -12.55 21.74 -18.00
CA ASN A 87 -13.65 22.71 -18.06
C ASN A 87 -14.96 22.08 -18.57
N ASP A 88 -14.89 20.88 -19.14
CA ASP A 88 -16.08 20.15 -19.56
C ASP A 88 -16.72 19.46 -18.34
N TYR A 89 -17.81 20.07 -17.85
CA TYR A 89 -18.61 19.58 -16.73
C TYR A 89 -19.17 18.17 -16.97
N ASP A 90 -19.34 17.74 -18.23
CA ASP A 90 -19.76 16.38 -18.55
C ASP A 90 -18.68 15.34 -18.25
N THR A 91 -17.42 15.75 -18.10
CA THR A 91 -16.30 14.86 -17.71
C THR A 91 -15.96 14.89 -16.23
N LEU A 92 -16.63 15.75 -15.46
CA LEU A 92 -16.39 15.94 -14.04
C LEU A 92 -17.40 15.15 -13.21
N PHE A 93 -16.90 14.43 -12.21
CA PHE A 93 -17.72 13.65 -11.29
C PHE A 93 -17.39 14.02 -9.85
N ARG A 94 -18.42 14.10 -9.00
CA ARG A 94 -18.28 14.21 -7.55
C ARG A 94 -18.57 12.86 -6.90
N PRO A 95 -17.57 12.20 -6.29
CA PRO A 95 -17.79 11.02 -5.48
C PRO A 95 -18.44 11.40 -4.14
N ILE A 96 -19.46 10.64 -3.74
CA ILE A 96 -20.12 10.77 -2.44
C ILE A 96 -19.98 9.45 -1.69
N LYS A 97 -19.45 9.48 -0.47
CA LYS A 97 -19.29 8.28 0.36
C LYS A 97 -20.66 7.80 0.80
N VAL A 98 -20.97 6.54 0.52
CA VAL A 98 -22.19 5.88 1.00
C VAL A 98 -21.86 5.00 2.21
N ASN A 99 -20.74 4.27 2.14
CA ASN A 99 -20.11 3.57 3.26
C ASN A 99 -18.61 3.35 2.94
N ASP A 100 -17.91 2.49 3.69
CA ASP A 100 -16.45 2.32 3.56
C ASP A 100 -15.94 1.83 2.20
N ARG A 101 -16.75 1.08 1.44
CA ARG A 101 -16.36 0.58 0.10
C ARG A 101 -17.31 1.00 -1.02
N VAL A 102 -18.42 1.65 -0.67
CA VAL A 102 -19.46 2.03 -1.61
C VAL A 102 -19.52 3.54 -1.75
N ILE A 103 -19.53 4.00 -3.00
CA ILE A 103 -19.74 5.40 -3.36
C ILE A 103 -20.95 5.55 -4.27
N ALA A 104 -21.37 6.79 -4.46
CA ALA A 104 -22.15 7.22 -5.60
C ALA A 104 -21.35 8.26 -6.39
N LEU A 105 -21.54 8.32 -7.70
CA LEU A 105 -20.91 9.33 -8.56
C LEU A 105 -21.99 10.28 -9.07
N CYS A 106 -21.86 11.57 -8.79
CA CYS A 106 -22.70 12.62 -9.37
C CYS A 106 -21.96 13.27 -10.54
N ASN A 107 -22.56 13.34 -11.74
CA ASN A 107 -21.98 14.07 -12.86
C ASN A 107 -22.31 15.56 -12.76
N LEU A 108 -21.33 16.43 -12.95
CA LEU A 108 -21.52 17.87 -12.78
C LEU A 108 -22.20 18.55 -13.97
N GLY A 109 -22.30 17.89 -15.12
CA GLY A 109 -22.98 18.42 -16.30
C GLY A 109 -24.50 18.46 -16.18
N ASN A 110 -25.08 17.63 -15.32
CA ASN A 110 -26.53 17.61 -15.06
C ASN A 110 -26.93 17.45 -13.59
N ASP A 111 -25.97 17.43 -12.66
CA ASP A 111 -26.19 17.20 -11.22
C ASP A 111 -26.96 15.91 -10.89
N HIS A 112 -26.86 14.88 -11.74
CA HIS A 112 -27.48 13.58 -11.51
C HIS A 112 -26.45 12.50 -11.15
N PHE A 113 -26.89 11.58 -10.32
CA PHE A 113 -26.16 10.37 -9.96
C PHE A 113 -26.18 9.35 -11.10
N CYS A 114 -24.98 8.81 -11.36
CA CYS A 114 -24.77 7.67 -12.23
C CYS A 114 -25.44 6.42 -11.66
N VAL A 115 -26.21 5.72 -12.48
CA VAL A 115 -26.91 4.48 -12.15
C VAL A 115 -26.67 3.42 -13.23
N SER A 116 -26.78 2.15 -12.86
CA SER A 116 -27.05 1.09 -13.83
C SER A 116 -28.45 1.27 -14.41
N LEU A 117 -28.56 1.47 -15.73
CA LEU A 117 -29.83 1.70 -16.40
C LEU A 117 -30.00 0.76 -17.59
N THR A 118 -31.20 0.19 -17.67
CA THR A 118 -31.68 -0.59 -18.83
C THR A 118 -32.80 0.18 -19.52
N THR A 119 -32.51 0.80 -20.66
CA THR A 119 -33.46 1.57 -21.48
C THR A 119 -32.88 1.79 -22.87
N GLU A 120 -33.69 2.24 -23.84
CA GLU A 120 -33.23 2.63 -25.19
C GLU A 120 -32.44 1.53 -25.94
N GLY A 121 -32.71 0.25 -25.61
CA GLY A 121 -32.00 -0.91 -26.16
C GLY A 121 -30.67 -1.23 -25.46
N LYS A 122 -30.32 -0.53 -24.38
CA LYS A 122 -29.08 -0.71 -23.61
C LYS A 122 -29.46 -1.41 -22.32
N VAL A 123 -28.60 -2.34 -21.90
CA VAL A 123 -28.82 -3.16 -20.71
C VAL A 123 -27.71 -2.88 -19.73
N ASP A 124 -28.06 -2.53 -18.49
CA ASP A 124 -27.16 -2.27 -17.37
C ASP A 124 -25.97 -1.37 -17.72
N CYS A 125 -26.23 -0.31 -18.49
CA CYS A 125 -25.21 0.67 -18.87
C CYS A 125 -25.21 1.85 -17.89
N LEU A 126 -24.04 2.45 -17.68
CA LEU A 126 -23.88 3.58 -16.77
C LEU A 126 -24.54 4.84 -17.33
N ASN A 127 -25.43 5.45 -16.56
CA ASN A 127 -26.20 6.63 -16.98
C ASN A 127 -26.41 7.61 -15.80
N ALA A 128 -26.16 8.90 -16.00
CA ALA A 128 -26.43 9.94 -15.02
C ALA A 128 -27.93 10.34 -15.01
N ALA A 129 -28.77 9.49 -14.40
CA ALA A 129 -30.22 9.52 -14.59
C ALA A 129 -31.05 9.92 -13.37
N LYS A 130 -30.48 9.94 -12.16
CA LYS A 130 -31.25 10.12 -10.91
C LYS A 130 -30.73 11.30 -10.09
N SER A 131 -31.62 12.14 -9.60
CA SER A 131 -31.27 13.26 -8.69
C SER A 131 -31.00 12.83 -7.24
N THR A 132 -31.20 11.55 -6.91
CA THR A 132 -30.94 10.97 -5.58
C THR A 132 -30.14 9.67 -5.69
N ILE A 133 -29.45 9.29 -4.60
CA ILE A 133 -28.67 8.06 -4.51
C ILE A 133 -29.61 6.86 -4.34
N THR A 134 -29.97 6.23 -5.45
CA THR A 134 -30.75 4.98 -5.46
C THR A 134 -29.85 3.76 -5.24
N ASN A 135 -30.44 2.57 -5.05
CA ASN A 135 -29.65 1.32 -4.98
C ASN A 135 -28.82 1.07 -6.23
N MET A 136 -29.35 1.42 -7.42
CA MET A 136 -28.62 1.27 -8.69
C MET A 136 -27.50 2.31 -8.87
N ALA A 137 -27.44 3.34 -8.01
CA ALA A 137 -26.38 4.36 -8.00
C ALA A 137 -25.17 3.97 -7.14
N ARG A 138 -25.28 2.88 -6.37
CA ARG A 138 -24.25 2.43 -5.44
C ARG A 138 -23.20 1.63 -6.20
N LEU A 139 -21.96 2.09 -6.13
CA LEU A 139 -20.80 1.47 -6.76
C LEU A 139 -19.83 1.01 -5.67
N GLU A 140 -19.60 -0.29 -5.57
CA GLU A 140 -18.48 -0.80 -4.80
C GLU A 140 -17.17 -0.50 -5.54
N VAL A 141 -16.15 -0.03 -4.82
CA VAL A 141 -14.85 0.36 -5.37
C VAL A 141 -13.80 -0.65 -4.96
N ASP A 142 -13.24 -1.34 -5.95
CA ASP A 142 -12.08 -2.21 -5.77
C ASP A 142 -10.85 -1.61 -6.42
N GLU A 143 -9.70 -1.75 -5.77
CA GLU A 143 -8.41 -1.29 -6.28
C GLU A 143 -7.83 -2.36 -7.21
N VAL A 144 -7.47 -1.99 -8.45
CA VAL A 144 -7.01 -2.93 -9.50
C VAL A 144 -5.49 -3.09 -9.51
N VAL A 145 -4.87 -3.18 -8.33
CA VAL A 145 -3.42 -3.32 -8.18
C VAL A 145 -3.09 -4.77 -7.80
N LEU A 146 -2.31 -5.45 -8.63
CA LEU A 146 -1.87 -6.84 -8.42
C LEU A 146 -0.74 -6.92 -7.39
N SER A 147 0.23 -6.02 -7.52
CA SER A 147 1.37 -5.96 -6.62
C SER A 147 1.94 -4.55 -6.53
N ARG A 148 2.61 -4.29 -5.41
CA ARG A 148 3.34 -3.05 -5.17
C ARG A 148 4.81 -3.39 -4.94
N GLU A 149 5.68 -2.71 -5.67
CA GLU A 149 7.11 -2.75 -5.43
C GLU A 149 7.55 -1.41 -4.83
N ILE A 150 8.21 -1.47 -3.67
CA ILE A 150 8.82 -0.27 -3.07
C ILE A 150 10.28 -0.19 -3.48
N THR A 151 10.68 0.98 -3.96
CA THR A 151 12.05 1.27 -4.38
C THR A 151 12.54 2.59 -3.76
N ASN A 152 13.87 2.79 -3.79
CA ASN A 152 14.52 4.03 -3.33
C ASN A 152 14.10 4.41 -1.89
N ILE A 153 14.16 3.44 -0.98
CA ILE A 153 13.95 3.67 0.46
C ILE A 153 15.10 4.56 0.96
N ARG A 154 14.74 5.66 1.64
CA ARG A 154 15.67 6.60 2.24
C ARG A 154 15.28 6.86 3.68
N TYR A 155 16.15 6.45 4.60
CA TYR A 155 16.01 6.70 6.03
C TYR A 155 16.41 8.12 6.39
N ARG A 156 15.64 8.73 7.29
CA ARG A 156 15.94 10.03 7.90
C ARG A 156 16.41 9.80 9.33
N THR A 157 17.64 9.33 9.47
CA THR A 157 18.24 8.99 10.78
C THR A 157 18.32 10.19 11.72
N GLY A 158 18.44 11.41 11.20
CA GLY A 158 18.40 12.64 12.01
C GLY A 158 17.04 12.94 12.66
N GLU A 159 15.96 12.29 12.20
CA GLU A 159 14.61 12.40 12.77
C GLU A 159 14.23 11.16 13.58
N ALA A 160 15.17 10.20 13.72
CA ALA A 160 14.88 8.94 14.36
C ALA A 160 14.87 9.05 15.88
N LYS A 161 14.09 8.17 16.51
CA LYS A 161 13.95 8.10 17.96
C LYS A 161 14.42 6.75 18.44
N ILE A 162 15.32 6.76 19.42
CA ILE A 162 15.70 5.58 20.18
C ILE A 162 15.01 5.67 21.54
N TYR A 163 14.42 4.56 22.00
CA TYR A 163 13.71 4.51 23.27
C TYR A 163 13.71 3.09 23.83
N ASN A 164 13.29 2.97 25.10
CA ASN A 164 13.30 1.70 25.85
C ASN A 164 14.68 1.00 25.84
N GLU A 165 15.74 1.79 25.88
CA GLU A 165 17.10 1.27 25.97
C GLU A 165 17.34 0.65 27.35
N GLY A 166 17.91 -0.55 27.33
CA GLY A 166 18.30 -1.25 28.54
C GLY A 166 19.29 -2.36 28.23
N PHE A 167 19.85 -2.95 29.28
CA PHE A 167 20.75 -4.09 29.16
C PHE A 167 20.07 -5.33 29.70
N VAL A 168 20.18 -6.44 28.97
CA VAL A 168 19.81 -7.76 29.46
C VAL A 168 21.05 -8.63 29.59
N MET A 169 21.17 -9.33 30.72
CA MET A 169 22.25 -10.29 30.91
C MET A 169 21.88 -11.57 30.16
N LEU A 170 22.60 -11.84 29.06
CA LEU A 170 22.41 -13.05 28.27
C LEU A 170 23.02 -14.26 28.96
N ASN A 171 24.20 -14.09 29.56
CA ASN A 171 24.91 -15.18 30.21
C ASN A 171 25.90 -14.66 31.28
N ASN A 172 26.20 -15.50 32.27
CA ASN A 172 27.27 -15.28 33.22
C ASN A 172 28.10 -16.55 33.41
N PHE A 173 29.41 -16.39 33.55
CA PHE A 173 30.31 -17.51 33.77
C PHE A 173 31.52 -17.09 34.60
N THR A 174 32.11 -18.06 35.28
CA THR A 174 33.30 -17.85 36.11
C THR A 174 34.44 -18.71 35.62
N ALA A 175 35.63 -18.13 35.51
CA ALA A 175 36.86 -18.83 35.18
C ALA A 175 37.82 -18.72 36.35
N THR A 176 38.42 -19.83 36.79
CA THR A 176 39.35 -19.85 37.94
C THR A 176 40.70 -20.37 37.53
N ASN A 177 41.75 -19.59 37.78
CA ASN A 177 43.13 -20.03 37.63
C ASN A 177 43.72 -20.38 39.00
N LYS A 178 43.88 -21.68 39.27
CA LYS A 178 44.53 -22.16 40.50
C LYS A 178 46.06 -22.22 40.40
N GLY A 179 46.61 -22.00 39.21
CA GLY A 179 48.04 -22.01 38.94
C GLY A 179 48.76 -20.79 39.50
N ARG A 180 50.10 -20.84 39.47
CA ARG A 180 50.97 -19.72 39.82
C ARG A 180 51.38 -18.88 38.60
N GLU A 181 51.09 -19.35 37.39
CA GLU A 181 51.35 -18.67 36.13
C GLU A 181 50.06 -18.10 35.52
N PRO A 182 50.14 -17.01 34.72
CA PRO A 182 49.00 -16.48 33.97
C PRO A 182 48.38 -17.53 33.06
N ASN A 183 47.05 -17.51 32.93
CA ASN A 183 46.32 -18.37 32.01
C ASN A 183 45.32 -17.55 31.20
N THR A 184 44.86 -18.08 30.07
CA THR A 184 43.84 -17.46 29.22
C THR A 184 42.69 -18.43 29.06
N ILE A 185 41.46 -17.92 29.16
CA ILE A 185 40.24 -18.66 28.84
C ILE A 185 39.76 -18.22 27.47
N GLU A 186 39.45 -19.19 26.62
CA GLU A 186 38.65 -19.00 25.41
C GLU A 186 37.24 -19.50 25.70
N LYS A 187 36.24 -18.66 25.40
CA LYS A 187 34.84 -19.01 25.59
C LYS A 187 34.01 -18.63 24.37
N ASP A 188 33.33 -19.62 23.85
CA ASP A 188 32.26 -19.46 22.87
C ASP A 188 30.92 -19.40 23.63
N ILE A 189 30.16 -18.33 23.40
CA ILE A 189 28.86 -18.10 24.04
C ILE A 189 27.81 -18.03 22.94
N GLU A 190 26.99 -19.08 22.86
CA GLU A 190 25.85 -19.10 21.95
C GLU A 190 24.68 -18.34 22.58
N PHE A 191 24.03 -17.49 21.79
CA PHE A 191 22.83 -16.77 22.22
C PHE A 191 21.85 -16.60 21.07
N THR A 192 20.59 -16.37 21.44
CA THR A 192 19.50 -16.17 20.47
C THR A 192 19.01 -14.73 20.58
N GLN A 193 19.01 -14.04 19.45
CA GLN A 193 18.49 -12.69 19.31
C GLN A 193 17.11 -12.76 18.65
N LYS A 194 16.12 -12.13 19.28
CA LYS A 194 14.81 -11.90 18.68
C LYS A 194 14.72 -10.45 18.24
N ARG A 195 14.30 -10.23 17.00
CA ARG A 195 14.10 -8.90 16.43
C ARG A 195 12.70 -8.83 15.86
N SER A 196 12.08 -7.67 15.95
CA SER A 196 10.80 -7.40 15.27
C SER A 196 10.90 -6.11 14.48
N THR A 197 10.19 -6.04 13.36
CA THR A 197 10.10 -4.84 12.54
C THR A 197 8.67 -4.62 12.07
N THR A 198 8.24 -3.37 12.07
CA THR A 198 6.91 -2.96 11.61
C THR A 198 7.10 -1.82 10.62
N TRP A 199 6.55 -1.98 9.42
CA TRP A 199 6.57 -0.95 8.39
C TRP A 199 5.20 -0.28 8.31
N LYS A 200 5.18 1.05 8.36
CA LYS A 200 3.96 1.87 8.29
C LYS A 200 4.05 2.85 7.13
N SER A 201 2.95 3.01 6.39
CA SER A 201 2.81 3.96 5.29
C SER A 201 1.87 5.09 5.70
N SER A 202 2.23 6.33 5.39
CA SER A 202 1.33 7.49 5.51
C SER A 202 0.41 7.67 4.30
N VAL A 203 0.69 6.97 3.20
CA VAL A 203 -0.18 6.93 2.02
C VAL A 203 -1.29 5.92 2.31
N SER A 204 -2.54 6.27 1.98
CA SER A 204 -3.75 5.45 2.09
C SER A 204 -3.73 4.26 1.12
N LEU A 205 -2.71 3.41 1.24
CA LEU A 205 -2.58 2.15 0.54
C LEU A 205 -3.46 1.12 1.27
N LYS A 206 -4.35 0.45 0.54
CA LYS A 206 -5.24 -0.58 1.10
C LYS A 206 -4.40 -1.70 1.75
N ALA A 207 -4.68 -2.01 3.01
CA ALA A 207 -4.19 -3.20 3.70
C ALA A 207 -4.73 -4.47 3.00
N GLY A 208 -3.97 -5.58 2.99
CA GLY A 208 -4.33 -6.81 2.27
C GLY A 208 -3.75 -6.95 0.85
N ILE A 209 -2.92 -6.01 0.37
CA ILE A 209 -2.16 -6.17 -0.87
C ILE A 209 -0.68 -6.35 -0.53
N SER A 210 -0.16 -7.53 -0.86
CA SER A 210 1.25 -7.87 -0.66
C SER A 210 2.18 -6.85 -1.31
N THR A 211 3.11 -6.34 -0.51
CA THR A 211 4.11 -5.34 -0.94
C THR A 211 5.51 -5.92 -0.76
N THR A 212 6.32 -5.88 -1.81
CA THR A 212 7.67 -6.45 -1.79
C THR A 212 8.71 -5.35 -1.98
N PHE A 213 9.81 -5.42 -1.22
CA PHE A 213 10.88 -4.43 -1.31
C PHE A 213 12.21 -4.94 -0.76
N LYS A 214 13.29 -4.26 -1.13
CA LYS A 214 14.63 -4.51 -0.56
C LYS A 214 14.98 -3.41 0.43
N ALA A 215 15.28 -3.79 1.66
CA ALA A 215 15.64 -2.85 2.72
C ALA A 215 16.65 -3.47 3.69
N SER A 216 17.50 -2.61 4.26
CA SER A 216 18.22 -2.90 5.50
C SER A 216 17.32 -2.58 6.70
N VAL A 217 17.28 -3.43 7.71
CA VAL A 217 16.46 -3.16 8.91
C VAL A 217 17.28 -2.30 9.88
N PRO A 218 16.74 -1.15 10.34
CA PRO A 218 17.40 -0.35 11.38
C PRO A 218 17.48 -1.12 12.71
N LEU A 219 18.58 -0.95 13.44
CA LEU A 219 18.79 -1.55 14.76
C LEU A 219 19.51 -0.58 15.70
N VAL A 220 19.27 -0.74 16.99
CA VAL A 220 19.96 0.02 18.04
C VAL A 220 21.22 -0.71 18.45
N ALA A 221 22.38 -0.06 18.31
CA ALA A 221 23.67 -0.57 18.78
C ALA A 221 24.53 0.60 19.27
N ASP A 222 25.10 0.44 20.46
CA ASP A 222 25.95 1.46 21.11
C ASP A 222 25.32 2.86 21.21
N GLY A 223 23.99 2.93 21.40
CA GLY A 223 23.24 4.19 21.47
C GLY A 223 23.02 4.87 20.12
N GLU A 224 23.38 4.22 19.02
CA GLU A 224 23.21 4.71 17.65
C GLU A 224 22.31 3.79 16.83
N ILE A 225 21.78 4.32 15.72
CA ILE A 225 21.05 3.52 14.74
C ILE A 225 22.04 2.99 13.71
N GLN A 226 22.15 1.67 13.67
CA GLN A 226 22.88 0.94 12.64
C GLN A 226 21.90 0.21 11.71
N PHE A 227 22.42 -0.40 10.66
CA PHE A 227 21.61 -1.07 9.64
C PHE A 227 22.11 -2.50 9.39
N SER A 228 21.18 -3.44 9.27
CA SER A 228 21.49 -4.81 8.86
C SER A 228 21.91 -4.90 7.39
N VAL A 229 22.34 -6.10 6.97
CA VAL A 229 22.44 -6.44 5.55
C VAL A 229 21.07 -6.27 4.88
N VAL A 230 21.08 -5.78 3.63
CA VAL A 230 19.88 -5.59 2.81
C VAL A 230 19.26 -6.94 2.47
N GLY A 231 17.99 -7.14 2.85
CA GLY A 231 17.21 -8.33 2.52
C GLY A 231 16.00 -7.99 1.65
N THR A 232 15.46 -8.98 0.95
CA THR A 232 14.14 -8.89 0.30
C THR A 232 13.07 -9.15 1.35
N MET A 233 12.17 -8.20 1.54
CA MET A 233 11.06 -8.25 2.47
C MET A 233 9.74 -8.31 1.69
N THR A 234 8.83 -9.15 2.16
CA THR A 234 7.43 -9.17 1.72
C THR A 234 6.58 -8.83 2.93
N HIS A 235 5.70 -7.83 2.80
CA HIS A 235 5.06 -7.20 3.95
C HIS A 235 3.66 -6.66 3.57
N GLU A 236 2.72 -6.77 4.50
CA GLU A 236 1.50 -5.96 4.49
C GLU A 236 1.61 -4.83 5.51
N TRP A 237 1.30 -3.61 5.09
CA TRP A 237 1.45 -2.42 5.94
C TRP A 237 0.78 -2.57 7.30
N GLY A 238 1.54 -2.31 8.37
CA GLY A 238 1.07 -2.45 9.75
C GLY A 238 1.40 -3.80 10.39
N ASP A 239 1.75 -4.82 9.61
CA ASP A 239 2.16 -6.11 10.17
C ASP A 239 3.52 -6.01 10.85
N THR A 240 3.72 -6.85 11.87
CA THR A 240 5.00 -6.97 12.55
C THR A 240 5.63 -8.30 12.19
N VAL A 241 6.83 -8.23 11.59
CA VAL A 241 7.60 -9.41 11.23
C VAL A 241 8.64 -9.66 12.32
N GLU A 242 8.68 -10.88 12.84
CA GLU A 242 9.66 -11.31 13.82
C GLU A 242 10.75 -12.17 13.18
N PHE A 243 11.98 -11.99 13.65
CA PHE A 243 13.15 -12.72 13.23
C PHE A 243 13.86 -13.30 14.45
N GLU A 244 14.39 -14.51 14.29
CA GLU A 244 15.19 -15.18 15.31
C GLU A 244 16.56 -15.55 14.72
N TYR A 245 17.63 -15.07 15.35
CA TYR A 245 19.01 -15.33 14.94
C TYR A 245 19.77 -16.02 16.06
N LYS A 246 20.49 -17.10 15.72
CA LYS A 246 21.46 -17.71 16.62
C LYS A 246 22.84 -17.16 16.29
N ASP A 247 23.55 -16.70 17.30
CA ASP A 247 24.87 -16.09 17.15
C ASP A 247 25.82 -16.61 18.22
N VAL A 248 27.13 -16.53 17.95
CA VAL A 248 28.19 -17.02 18.83
C VAL A 248 29.18 -15.92 19.10
N TYR A 249 29.23 -15.46 20.35
CA TYR A 249 30.25 -14.52 20.79
C TYR A 249 31.49 -15.26 21.26
N LYS A 250 32.64 -15.01 20.62
CA LYS A 250 33.94 -15.58 20.99
C LYS A 250 34.72 -14.57 21.82
N HIS A 251 35.06 -14.95 23.05
CA HIS A 251 35.81 -14.09 23.95
C HIS A 251 37.04 -14.79 24.51
N THR A 252 38.15 -14.07 24.50
CA THR A 252 39.41 -14.50 25.12
C THR A 252 39.75 -13.54 26.25
N ALA A 253 39.86 -14.06 27.48
CA ALA A 253 40.16 -13.25 28.66
C ALA A 253 41.34 -13.81 29.45
N PRO A 254 42.26 -12.96 29.94
CA PRO A 254 43.30 -13.38 30.86
C PRO A 254 42.72 -13.65 32.26
N VAL A 255 43.19 -14.74 32.89
CA VAL A 255 42.86 -15.11 34.27
C VAL A 255 44.18 -15.18 35.05
N PRO A 256 44.52 -14.12 35.79
CA PRO A 256 45.77 -14.05 36.55
C PRO A 256 45.95 -15.23 37.53
N PRO A 257 47.20 -15.52 37.95
CA PRO A 257 47.48 -16.55 38.95
C PRO A 257 46.61 -16.41 40.20
N ARG A 258 46.08 -17.52 40.70
CA ARG A 258 45.30 -17.57 41.95
C ARG A 258 44.06 -16.65 41.96
N THR A 259 43.46 -16.36 40.81
CA THR A 259 42.25 -15.54 40.71
C THR A 259 41.06 -16.30 40.13
N THR A 260 39.86 -15.79 40.43
CA THR A 260 38.61 -16.13 39.74
C THR A 260 38.09 -14.87 39.07
N VAL A 261 37.85 -14.94 37.76
CA VAL A 261 37.25 -13.86 36.98
C VAL A 261 35.80 -14.22 36.69
N LYS A 262 34.89 -13.24 36.84
CA LYS A 262 33.50 -13.34 36.42
C LYS A 262 33.33 -12.59 35.11
N LEU A 263 32.79 -13.27 34.12
CA LEU A 263 32.47 -12.72 32.81
C LEU A 263 30.95 -12.68 32.66
N SER A 264 30.43 -11.53 32.23
CA SER A 264 29.01 -11.29 32.03
C SER A 264 28.80 -10.75 30.62
N LEU A 265 28.03 -11.47 29.82
CA LEU A 265 27.63 -11.04 28.49
C LEU A 265 26.32 -10.25 28.63
N LEU A 266 26.39 -8.96 28.32
CA LEU A 266 25.24 -8.06 28.27
C LEU A 266 24.86 -7.82 26.81
N ALA A 267 23.56 -7.77 26.54
CA ALA A 267 23.03 -7.29 25.26
C ALA A 267 22.19 -6.03 25.49
N THR A 268 22.32 -5.10 24.56
CA THR A 268 21.45 -3.93 24.50
C THR A 268 20.11 -4.33 23.91
N LEU A 269 19.05 -4.01 24.64
CA LEU A 269 17.68 -4.01 24.15
C LEU A 269 17.29 -2.56 23.89
N GLY A 270 16.61 -2.31 22.78
CA GLY A 270 16.16 -0.97 22.43
C GLY A 270 15.16 -1.03 21.29
N CYS A 271 14.29 -0.03 21.26
CA CYS A 271 13.39 0.22 20.15
C CYS A 271 13.88 1.43 19.38
N CYS A 272 13.65 1.45 18.07
CA CYS A 272 13.86 2.66 17.28
C CYS A 272 12.73 2.88 16.29
N ASP A 273 12.33 4.15 16.15
CA ASP A 273 11.44 4.62 15.10
C ASP A 273 12.27 5.45 14.12
N VAL A 274 12.37 5.00 12.87
CA VAL A 274 13.14 5.68 11.83
C VAL A 274 12.20 6.14 10.72
N PRO A 275 11.95 7.46 10.60
CA PRO A 275 11.19 7.97 9.46
C PRO A 275 11.90 7.63 8.14
N PHE A 276 11.11 7.26 7.13
CA PHE A 276 11.64 6.91 5.82
C PHE A 276 10.75 7.46 4.71
N SER A 277 11.33 7.55 3.51
CA SER A 277 10.62 7.90 2.28
C SER A 277 10.95 6.90 1.19
N TYR A 278 10.06 6.76 0.21
CA TYR A 278 10.17 5.72 -0.81
C TYR A 278 9.42 6.09 -2.09
N LYS A 279 9.65 5.31 -3.14
CA LYS A 279 8.86 5.31 -4.38
C LYS A 279 8.07 4.01 -4.46
N VAL A 280 6.84 4.07 -4.96
CA VAL A 280 6.00 2.89 -5.23
C VAL A 280 5.86 2.71 -6.73
N VAL A 281 6.15 1.52 -7.21
CA VAL A 281 5.77 1.06 -8.54
C VAL A 281 4.59 0.10 -8.36
N MET A 282 3.48 0.38 -9.04
CA MET A 282 2.27 -0.46 -8.97
C MET A 282 2.18 -1.29 -10.24
N SER A 283 2.11 -2.61 -10.09
CA SER A 283 1.68 -3.50 -11.16
C SER A 283 0.16 -3.54 -11.15
N VAL A 284 -0.43 -2.93 -12.16
CA VAL A 284 -1.88 -2.91 -12.38
C VAL A 284 -2.18 -3.93 -13.47
N VAL A 285 -3.38 -4.50 -13.45
CA VAL A 285 -3.85 -5.36 -14.54
C VAL A 285 -3.82 -4.55 -15.86
N TYR A 286 -2.88 -4.83 -16.74
CA TYR A 286 -2.88 -4.37 -18.12
C TYR A 286 -2.38 -5.48 -19.04
N VAL A 287 -3.21 -5.86 -20.02
CA VAL A 287 -2.78 -6.60 -21.20
C VAL A 287 -2.47 -5.58 -22.29
N THR A 288 -1.24 -5.57 -22.78
CA THR A 288 -0.85 -4.75 -23.94
C THR A 288 -1.46 -5.36 -25.20
N ILE A 289 -2.49 -4.73 -25.78
CA ILE A 289 -2.99 -5.11 -27.10
C ILE A 289 -2.15 -4.41 -28.17
N TYR A 290 -1.41 -5.19 -28.97
CA TYR A 290 -0.82 -4.71 -30.21
C TYR A 290 -1.92 -4.60 -31.27
N PHE A 291 -2.23 -3.39 -31.73
CA PHE A 291 -2.97 -3.23 -32.98
C PHE A 291 -2.04 -3.55 -34.16
N GLN A 292 -2.15 -4.74 -34.73
CA GLN A 292 -1.71 -4.94 -36.12
C GLN A 292 -2.76 -4.32 -37.03
N TYR A 293 -2.45 -3.14 -37.58
CA TYR A 293 -3.17 -2.66 -38.75
C TYR A 293 -2.82 -3.58 -39.93
N ARG A 294 -3.84 -4.17 -40.56
CA ARG A 294 -3.75 -4.73 -41.91
C ARG A 294 -4.14 -3.66 -42.92
#